data_AF-A0A3B0RZN2-F1
#
_entry.id   AF-A0A3B0RZN2-F1
#
_cell.length_a   1.000
_cell.length_b   1.000
_cell.length_c   1.000
_cell.angle_alpha   90.00
_cell.angle_beta   90.00
_cell.angle_gamma   90.00
#
_symmetry.space_group_name_H-M   'P 1'
#
loop_
_entity.id
_entity.type
_entity.pdbx_description
1 polymer ?
#
loop_
_entity_poly.entity_id
_entity_poly.type
_entity_poly.pdbx_seq_one_letter_code
_entity_poly.pdbx_strand_id
1 'polypeptide(L)' 'VMTEVKVTTVGNSTGIILSKELLTKLRVQKGDTLFAVETPNGIEFTPYNPEFATQMDAAEEIMRQDRNVLKKLAQ' A
#
# COMPACT_ATOMS: atom_id res chain seq x y z
N VAL A 1 1.20 -13.33 -8.74
CA VAL A 1 2.40 -13.84 -8.03
C VAL A 1 1.99 -14.04 -6.58
N MET A 2 2.26 -15.21 -5.99
CA MET A 2 1.99 -15.47 -4.58
C MET A 2 3.30 -15.25 -3.81
N THR A 3 3.28 -14.39 -2.79
CA THR A 3 4.45 -14.10 -1.95
C THR A 3 4.13 -14.52 -0.52
N GLU A 4 4.92 -15.43 0.02
CA GLU A 4 4.80 -15.84 1.43
C GLU A 4 5.35 -14.74 2.33
N VAL A 5 4.61 -14.42 3.40
CA VAL A 5 5.05 -13.49 4.45
C VAL A 5 5.03 -14.21 5.78
N LYS A 6 6.04 -13.94 6.61
CA LYS A 6 6.19 -14.58 7.91
C LYS A 6 5.71 -13.66 9.01
N VAL A 7 4.83 -14.20 9.87
CA VAL A 7 4.45 -13.57 11.13
C VAL A 7 5.56 -13.82 12.15
N THR A 8 5.99 -12.78 12.86
CA THR A 8 7.09 -12.85 13.83
C THR A 8 6.81 -11.99 15.06
N THR A 9 7.52 -12.27 16.14
CA THR A 9 7.46 -11.48 17.36
C THR A 9 8.31 -10.23 17.23
N VAL A 10 7.72 -9.07 17.54
CA VAL A 10 8.39 -7.76 17.59
C VAL A 10 8.19 -7.20 19.00
N GLY A 11 9.17 -7.42 19.88
CA GLY A 11 9.04 -7.07 21.31
C GLY A 11 7.88 -7.82 21.96
N ASN A 12 6.93 -7.08 22.53
CA ASN A 12 5.69 -7.65 23.11
C ASN A 12 4.54 -7.73 22.09
N SER A 13 4.81 -7.47 20.82
CA SER A 13 3.81 -7.45 19.75
C SER A 13 4.13 -8.49 18.68
N THR A 14 3.20 -8.65 17.74
CA THR A 14 3.36 -9.49 16.57
C THR A 14 3.40 -8.61 15.33
N GLY A 15 4.28 -8.92 14.38
CA GLY A 15 4.41 -8.21 13.12
C GLY A 15 4.59 -9.16 11.94
N ILE A 16 4.56 -8.61 10.73
CA ILE A 16 4.88 -9.33 9.50
C ILE A 16 6.18 -8.79 8.91
N ILE A 17 6.98 -9.67 8.30
CA ILE A 17 8.17 -9.24 7.55
C ILE A 17 7.79 -9.09 6.08
N LEU A 18 7.88 -7.87 5.57
CA LEU A 18 7.72 -7.57 4.15
C LEU A 18 9.07 -7.73 3.43
N SER A 19 9.08 -8.52 2.36
CA SER A 19 10.26 -8.66 1.50
C SER A 19 10.57 -7.35 0.78
N LYS A 20 11.82 -7.19 0.30
CA LYS A 20 12.22 -6.00 -0.49
C LYS A 20 11.30 -5.78 -1.69
N GLU A 21 10.87 -6.85 -2.34
CA GLU A 21 9.95 -6.80 -3.48
C GLU A 21 8.58 -6.22 -3.09
N LEU A 22 8.02 -6.63 -1.94
CA LEU A 22 6.74 -6.10 -1.44
C LEU A 22 6.87 -4.63 -1.05
N LEU A 23 7.96 -4.25 -0.38
CA LEU A 23 8.24 -2.84 -0.05
C LEU A 23 8.30 -1.97 -1.31
N THR A 24 8.97 -2.44 -2.37
CA THR A 24 9.02 -1.72 -3.66
C THR A 24 7.66 -1.63 -4.33
N LYS A 25 6.85 -2.69 -4.32
CA LYS A 25 5.50 -2.71 -4.90
C LYS A 25 4.55 -1.76 -4.17
N LEU A 26 4.61 -1.75 -2.85
CA LEU A 26 3.83 -0.86 -1.99
C LEU A 26 4.40 0.56 -1.92
N ARG A 27 5.62 0.77 -2.47
CA ARG A 27 6.36 2.04 -2.45
C ARG A 27 6.56 2.60 -1.04
N VAL A 28 6.84 1.72 -0.10
CA VAL A 28 7.09 2.07 1.31
C VAL A 28 8.50 1.69 1.74
N GLN A 29 8.99 2.39 2.75
CA GLN A 29 10.29 2.20 3.38
C GLN A 29 10.15 2.00 4.89
N LYS A 30 11.27 1.66 5.54
CA LYS A 30 11.29 1.51 7.00
C LYS A 30 10.91 2.82 7.67
N GLY A 31 9.86 2.79 8.49
CA GLY A 31 9.33 3.96 9.19
C GLY A 31 8.02 4.50 8.58
N ASP A 32 7.68 4.07 7.37
CA ASP A 32 6.39 4.40 6.76
C ASP A 32 5.25 3.58 7.39
N THR A 33 4.04 4.13 7.31
CA THR A 33 2.82 3.51 7.80
C THR A 33 2.04 2.89 6.64
N LEU A 34 1.57 1.66 6.84
CA LEU A 34 0.58 1.02 5.99
C LEU A 34 -0.75 0.93 6.74
N PHE A 35 -1.84 1.10 6.01
CA PHE A 35 -3.19 0.89 6.49
C PHE A 35 -3.67 -0.49 6.05
N ALA A 36 -4.27 -1.24 6.97
CA ALA A 36 -4.90 -2.52 6.71
C ALA A 36 -6.40 -2.30 6.56
N VAL A 37 -6.97 -2.66 5.42
CA VAL A 37 -8.40 -2.55 5.13
C VAL A 37 -8.98 -3.95 5.00
N GLU A 38 -10.08 -4.20 5.70
CA GLU A 38 -10.82 -5.45 5.57
C GLU A 38 -11.66 -5.43 4.30
N THR A 39 -11.55 -6.49 3.50
CA THR A 39 -12.27 -6.72 2.26
C THR A 39 -12.93 -8.10 2.31
N PRO A 40 -13.92 -8.40 1.46
CA PRO A 40 -14.52 -9.73 1.39
C PRO A 40 -13.52 -10.87 1.11
N ASN A 41 -12.36 -10.55 0.53
CA ASN A 41 -11.32 -11.51 0.18
C ASN A 41 -10.20 -11.61 1.22
N GLY A 42 -10.25 -10.83 2.31
CA GLY A 42 -9.22 -10.76 3.34
C GLY A 42 -8.74 -9.33 3.59
N ILE A 43 -7.47 -9.19 4.00
CA ILE A 43 -6.88 -7.89 4.36
C ILE A 43 -6.05 -7.34 3.21
N GLU A 44 -6.34 -6.11 2.80
CA GLU A 44 -5.54 -5.34 1.85
C GLU A 44 -4.65 -4.32 2.57
N PHE A 45 -3.39 -4.21 2.17
CA PHE A 45 -2.48 -3.19 2.69
C PHE A 45 -2.31 -2.06 1.68
N THR A 46 -2.52 -0.82 2.14
CA THR A 46 -2.37 0.39 1.32
C THR A 46 -1.54 1.45 2.05
N PRO A 47 -0.65 2.19 1.36
CA PRO A 47 0.03 3.34 1.94
C PRO A 47 -0.86 4.58 2.08
N TYR A 48 -2.07 4.55 1.50
CA TYR A 48 -3.00 5.68 1.51
C TYR A 48 -3.98 5.56 2.67
N ASN A 49 -4.29 6.67 3.34
CA ASN A 49 -5.27 6.67 4.42
C ASN A 49 -6.69 6.41 3.85
N PRO A 50 -7.35 5.29 4.20
CA PRO A 50 -8.66 4.95 3.68
C PRO A 50 -9.76 5.92 4.13
N GLU A 51 -9.62 6.60 5.27
CA GLU A 51 -10.61 7.58 5.74
C GLU A 51 -10.70 8.81 4.82
N PHE A 52 -9.59 9.16 4.15
CA PHE A 52 -9.57 10.18 3.10
C PHE A 52 -10.17 9.65 1.79
N ALA A 53 -10.07 8.35 1.53
CA ALA A 53 -10.58 7.73 0.31
C ALA A 53 -12.10 7.51 0.35
N THR A 54 -12.70 7.31 1.52
CA THR A 54 -14.17 7.17 1.65
C THR A 54 -14.92 8.48 1.38
N GLN A 55 -14.25 9.64 1.51
CA GLN A 55 -14.77 10.92 0.99
C GLN A 55 -14.56 11.08 -0.52
N MET A 56 -13.82 10.16 -1.14
CA MET A 56 -13.32 10.24 -2.50
C MET A 56 -13.94 9.17 -3.41
N ASP A 57 -15.27 9.09 -3.46
CA ASP A 57 -15.91 8.83 -4.78
C ASP A 57 -15.42 9.87 -5.84
N ALA A 58 -14.81 10.98 -5.39
CA ALA A 58 -14.01 11.95 -6.15
C ALA A 58 -12.55 11.52 -6.52
N ALA A 59 -12.02 10.38 -6.04
CA ALA A 59 -10.62 9.96 -6.28
C ALA A 59 -10.40 9.34 -7.66
N GLU A 60 -11.46 8.99 -8.39
CA GLU A 60 -11.36 8.49 -9.77
C GLU A 60 -10.70 9.53 -10.72
N GLU A 61 -10.81 10.81 -10.38
CA GLU A 61 -10.20 11.95 -11.10
C GLU A 61 -8.69 12.07 -10.85
N ILE A 62 -8.23 11.80 -9.62
CA ILE A 62 -6.82 11.94 -9.22
C ILE A 62 -6.00 10.73 -9.69
N MET A 63 -6.58 9.53 -9.69
CA MET A 63 -5.99 8.34 -10.31
C MET A 63 -5.76 8.50 -11.82
N ARG A 64 -6.43 9.46 -12.47
CA ARG A 64 -6.19 9.83 -13.87
C ARG A 64 -5.08 10.88 -14.04
N GLN A 65 -4.85 11.75 -13.05
CA GLN A 65 -3.79 12.76 -13.10
C GLN A 65 -2.38 12.16 -12.91
N ASP A 66 -2.22 11.11 -12.10
CA ASP A 66 -0.92 10.45 -11.92
C ASP A 66 -0.48 9.59 -13.11
N ARG A 67 -1.42 9.20 -13.98
CA ARG A 67 -1.08 8.61 -15.29
C ARG A 67 -0.37 9.60 -16.23
N ASN A 68 -0.51 10.91 -16.01
CA ASN A 68 0.15 11.93 -16.83
C ASN A 68 1.56 12.27 -16.34
N VAL A 69 1.89 12.04 -15.08
CA VAL A 69 3.25 12.30 -14.54
C VAL A 69 4.26 11.32 -15.12
N LEU A 70 3.86 10.06 -15.36
CA LEU A 70 4.69 9.06 -16.03
C LEU A 70 4.89 9.31 -17.54
N LYS A 71 4.09 10.19 -18.17
CA LYS A 71 4.24 10.54 -19.60
C LYS A 71 5.21 11.71 -19.84
N LYS A 72 5.62 12.44 -18.79
CA LYS A 72 6.57 13.57 -18.88
C LYS A 72 8.04 13.21 -18.65
N LEU A 73 8.35 11.96 -18.29
CA LEU A 73 9.72 11.46 -18.14
C LEU A 73 10.14 10.50 -19.27
N ALA A 74 9.29 10.35 -20.30
CA ALA A 74 9.57 9.56 -21.50
C ALA A 74 9.95 10.44 -22.71
N GLN A 75 10.60 11.57 -22.45
CA GLN A 75 11.30 12.37 -23.46
C GLN A 75 12.72 12.67 -22.98
#